data_AF-A0A9D1NX42-F1
#
_entry.id   AF-A0A9D1NX42-F1
#
_cell.length_a   1.000
_cell.length_b   1.000
_cell.length_c   1.000
_cell.angle_alpha   90.00
_cell.angle_beta   90.00
_cell.angle_gamma   90.00
#
_symmetry.space_group_name_H-M   'P 1'
#
loop_
_entity.id
_entity.type
_entity.pdbx_description
1 polymer ?
#
loop_
_entity_poly.entity_id
_entity_poly.type
_entity_poly.pdbx_seq_one_letter_code
_entity_poly.pdbx_strand_id
1 'polypeptide(L)'
;MIRNSLKQMIRTPLRTALFFLLLFLAAAIVTLGADLLFTGSRNLREIEDSFTTIGTVQQRRTALKEMTRWNAGLQEEEAFQTAEYGEILPVDVLNFDGADYIVEPEKRPYYYANLSDLWIGTLEDHYLIAEVSPAEDCVPDHPVKLILYDVLYESEYSFLGEEEIYFCDHYNENPEMLYADRHYLMFLKSISLEHEGLEQKETGLSGLGMEQQLEYVPVSVEGYQYTKEGEKITSEDGVPAGYEEITDDFYGPDGHEELWQELISAIKRYSHVVPVGGTNSTNLLMAFYTGETYICQGRDITQEEYEKGERVCLISRDMVSDGDENGRNAWKVGGEITLPLYCANYESAPGYDFQDLGLSYPVWLNADGKAFPVFSEQTYRIVGVYDTLPGASLGAGYSMGFCEIVIPMKSVRESDANNIGAYGPMTAYNTSFQIENGTMDAFLEAWEKQGIDSLDITFYDGGYSQMRDGLEQMRRMGILLFLTGILTALLILLFFSRLLVGKQKMRMAVERAMGVSPAKCKRSMMAGILAIALCGSFAGSGMGTGAAFESVKHLGGEEFDTSYSSSRLRALQKETSVNTGWEIWVIGALSGSAMVLASYGVTSLEIRKNLRHEPLELFGEKRD
;
A
#
# COMPACT_ATOMS: atom_id res chain seq x y z
N MET A 1 -3.40 71.12 -11.95
CA MET A 1 -4.46 70.34 -12.65
C MET A 1 -4.77 69.00 -11.98
N ILE A 2 -3.78 68.15 -11.67
CA ILE A 2 -4.00 66.85 -11.01
C ILE A 2 -4.81 66.97 -9.70
N ARG A 3 -4.45 67.92 -8.82
CA ARG A 3 -5.19 68.24 -7.57
C ARG A 3 -6.66 68.61 -7.80
N ASN A 4 -6.99 69.25 -8.92
CA ASN A 4 -8.38 69.60 -9.26
C ASN A 4 -9.16 68.40 -9.80
N SER A 5 -8.49 67.46 -10.49
CA SER A 5 -9.09 66.20 -10.91
C SER A 5 -9.45 65.32 -9.72
N LEU A 6 -8.56 65.18 -8.73
CA LEU A 6 -8.86 64.46 -7.49
C LEU A 6 -9.99 65.13 -6.69
N LYS A 7 -9.97 66.46 -6.54
CA LYS A 7 -11.07 67.19 -5.87
C LYS A 7 -12.42 67.01 -6.56
N GLN A 8 -12.45 66.79 -7.87
CA GLN A 8 -13.70 66.60 -8.61
C GLN A 8 -14.27 65.19 -8.42
N MET A 9 -13.41 64.17 -8.29
CA MET A 9 -13.84 62.80 -7.92
C MET A 9 -14.49 62.75 -6.53
N ILE A 10 -14.00 63.56 -5.59
CA ILE A 10 -14.58 63.73 -4.24
C ILE A 10 -15.98 64.34 -4.30
N ARG A 11 -16.30 65.12 -5.34
CA ARG A 11 -17.63 65.74 -5.54
C ARG A 11 -18.67 64.80 -6.16
N THR A 12 -18.27 63.61 -6.62
CA THR A 12 -19.17 62.56 -7.14
C THR A 12 -18.96 61.24 -6.39
N PRO A 13 -19.12 61.22 -5.05
CA PRO A 13 -18.61 60.15 -4.19
C PRO A 13 -19.20 58.77 -4.51
N LEU A 14 -20.52 58.71 -4.74
CA LEU A 14 -21.21 57.44 -5.02
C LEU A 14 -20.68 56.73 -6.27
N ARG A 15 -20.40 57.48 -7.35
CA ARG A 15 -19.96 56.90 -8.62
C ARG A 15 -18.50 56.47 -8.58
N THR A 16 -17.67 57.27 -7.92
CA THR A 16 -16.26 56.95 -7.68
C THR A 16 -16.14 55.69 -6.82
N ALA A 17 -16.97 55.58 -5.77
CA ALA A 17 -17.06 54.39 -4.93
C ALA A 17 -17.57 53.16 -5.70
N LEU A 18 -18.60 53.32 -6.52
CA LEU A 18 -19.12 52.23 -7.37
C LEU A 18 -18.07 51.74 -8.37
N PHE A 19 -17.33 52.64 -9.02
CA PHE A 19 -16.26 52.28 -9.95
C PHE A 19 -15.14 51.52 -9.24
N PHE A 20 -14.72 52.02 -8.09
CA PHE A 20 -13.73 51.36 -7.25
C PHE A 20 -14.20 49.95 -6.86
N LEU A 21 -15.41 49.80 -6.32
CA LEU A 21 -15.94 48.52 -5.85
C LEU A 21 -16.08 47.49 -6.98
N LEU A 22 -16.62 47.90 -8.12
CA LEU A 22 -16.78 47.00 -9.27
C LEU A 22 -15.43 46.57 -9.85
N LEU A 23 -14.48 47.51 -9.94
CA LEU A 23 -13.14 47.17 -10.39
C LEU A 23 -12.39 46.30 -9.38
N PHE A 24 -12.58 46.55 -8.08
CA PHE A 24 -12.07 45.71 -7.00
C PHE A 24 -12.58 44.27 -7.09
N LEU A 25 -13.89 44.08 -7.23
CA LEU A 25 -14.50 42.75 -7.39
C LEU A 25 -14.02 42.07 -8.68
N ALA A 26 -13.93 42.81 -9.78
CA ALA A 26 -13.41 42.27 -11.04
C ALA A 26 -11.94 41.85 -10.92
N ALA A 27 -11.09 42.65 -10.27
CA ALA A 27 -9.71 42.27 -9.99
C ALA A 27 -9.63 41.00 -9.15
N ALA A 28 -10.47 40.91 -8.12
CA ALA A 28 -10.49 39.76 -7.23
C ALA A 28 -10.88 38.48 -7.99
N ILE A 29 -11.92 38.53 -8.83
CA ILE A 29 -12.35 37.38 -9.64
C ILE A 29 -11.29 36.99 -10.66
N VAL A 30 -10.69 37.95 -11.38
CA VAL A 30 -9.61 37.69 -12.34
C VAL A 30 -8.42 37.04 -11.64
N THR A 31 -8.01 37.60 -10.50
CA THR A 31 -6.83 37.12 -9.77
C THR A 31 -7.09 35.74 -9.18
N LEU A 32 -8.25 35.52 -8.54
CA LEU A 32 -8.69 34.21 -8.07
C LEU A 32 -8.70 33.17 -9.21
N GLY A 33 -9.28 33.51 -10.35
CA GLY A 33 -9.32 32.62 -11.51
C GLY A 33 -7.93 32.28 -12.06
N ALA A 34 -7.03 33.28 -12.12
CA ALA A 34 -5.65 33.10 -12.55
C ALA A 34 -4.85 32.21 -11.58
N ASP A 35 -5.00 32.44 -10.28
CA ASP A 35 -4.33 31.67 -9.23
C ASP A 35 -4.80 30.21 -9.20
N LEU A 36 -6.11 29.96 -9.27
CA LEU A 36 -6.65 28.59 -9.33
C LEU A 36 -6.23 27.85 -10.61
N LEU A 37 -6.24 28.55 -11.75
CA LEU A 37 -5.79 27.98 -13.03
C LEU A 37 -4.31 27.59 -12.97
N PHE A 38 -3.47 28.49 -12.45
CA PHE A 38 -2.03 28.24 -12.32
C PHE A 38 -1.76 27.09 -11.35
N THR A 39 -2.36 27.14 -10.16
CA THR A 39 -2.14 26.16 -9.09
C THR A 39 -2.63 24.77 -9.54
N GLY A 40 -3.84 24.66 -10.09
CA GLY A 40 -4.36 23.39 -10.60
C GLY A 40 -3.49 22.83 -11.73
N SER A 41 -3.07 23.65 -12.68
CA SER A 41 -2.24 23.18 -13.82
C SER A 41 -0.83 22.78 -13.41
N ARG A 42 -0.24 23.44 -12.41
CA ARG A 42 1.07 23.10 -11.87
C ARG A 42 1.00 21.77 -11.12
N ASN A 43 0.08 21.67 -10.16
CA ASN A 43 -0.02 20.50 -9.30
C ASN A 43 -0.44 19.26 -10.10
N LEU A 44 -1.27 19.40 -11.15
CA LEU A 44 -1.57 18.29 -12.06
C LEU A 44 -0.32 17.64 -12.67
N ARG A 45 0.76 18.40 -12.89
CA ARG A 45 2.03 17.87 -13.39
C ARG A 45 2.91 17.28 -12.29
N GLU A 46 2.76 17.76 -11.06
CA GLU A 46 3.58 17.32 -9.92
C GLU A 46 3.04 16.01 -9.31
N ILE A 47 1.73 15.75 -9.40
CA ILE A 47 1.13 14.53 -8.84
C ILE A 47 1.45 13.27 -9.64
N GLU A 48 1.76 13.37 -10.94
CA GLU A 48 1.93 12.18 -11.80
C GLU A 48 3.06 11.27 -11.32
N ASP A 49 4.19 11.85 -10.91
CA ASP A 49 5.37 11.13 -10.43
C ASP A 49 5.29 10.75 -8.94
N SER A 50 4.29 11.26 -8.21
CA SER A 50 4.21 11.13 -6.74
C SER A 50 3.33 9.96 -6.29
N PHE A 51 2.57 9.37 -7.20
CA PHE A 51 1.67 8.25 -6.93
C PHE A 51 2.11 7.01 -7.69
N THR A 52 1.70 5.85 -7.20
CA THR A 52 1.88 4.59 -7.89
C THR A 52 0.55 3.87 -7.89
N THR A 53 0.16 3.32 -9.04
CA THR A 53 -1.07 2.52 -9.17
C THR A 53 -0.71 1.05 -9.28
N ILE A 54 -1.14 0.26 -8.31
CA ILE A 54 -0.97 -1.20 -8.31
C ILE A 54 -2.31 -1.92 -8.43
N GLY A 55 -2.30 -3.12 -8.99
CA GLY A 55 -3.42 -4.05 -8.98
C GLY A 55 -3.06 -5.31 -8.22
N THR A 56 -3.95 -5.81 -7.36
CA THR A 56 -3.86 -7.14 -6.76
C THR A 56 -4.90 -8.07 -7.38
N VAL A 57 -4.59 -9.35 -7.51
CA VAL A 57 -5.46 -10.32 -8.18
C VAL A 57 -5.83 -11.46 -7.24
N GLN A 58 -7.12 -11.77 -7.15
CA GLN A 58 -7.62 -12.89 -6.37
C GLN A 58 -8.49 -13.79 -7.24
N GLN A 59 -8.22 -15.09 -7.24
CA GLN A 59 -9.11 -16.05 -7.87
C GLN A 59 -10.31 -16.31 -6.95
N ARG A 60 -11.52 -16.20 -7.52
CA ARG A 60 -12.76 -16.50 -6.82
C ARG A 60 -12.86 -17.98 -6.48
N ARG A 61 -13.29 -18.25 -5.25
CA ARG A 61 -13.73 -19.57 -4.82
C ARG A 61 -15.00 -19.94 -5.60
N THR A 62 -15.06 -21.16 -6.12
CA THR A 62 -16.23 -21.66 -6.86
C THR A 62 -17.30 -22.15 -5.88
N ALA A 63 -16.88 -22.74 -4.77
CA ALA A 63 -17.76 -23.21 -3.71
C ALA A 63 -17.02 -23.26 -2.38
N LEU A 64 -17.77 -23.49 -1.31
CA LEU A 64 -17.23 -24.00 -0.06
C LEU A 64 -17.52 -25.50 -0.05
N LYS A 65 -16.47 -26.31 0.07
CA LYS A 65 -16.60 -27.75 0.23
C LYS A 65 -16.75 -28.03 1.72
N GLU A 66 -17.89 -28.58 2.09
CA GLU A 66 -18.10 -29.11 3.43
C GLU A 66 -17.33 -30.42 3.56
N MET A 67 -16.51 -30.52 4.60
CA MET A 67 -15.78 -31.71 4.99
C MET A 67 -16.19 -32.05 6.42
N THR A 68 -16.16 -33.33 6.76
CA THR A 68 -16.37 -33.80 8.12
C THR A 68 -15.10 -34.41 8.64
N ARG A 69 -14.87 -34.27 9.95
CA ARG A 69 -13.87 -35.03 10.70
C ARG A 69 -14.51 -35.53 11.98
N TRP A 70 -14.07 -36.67 12.48
CA TRP A 70 -14.47 -37.13 13.81
C TRP A 70 -13.94 -36.17 14.88
N ASN A 71 -14.71 -35.94 15.93
CA ASN A 71 -14.27 -35.20 17.12
C ASN A 71 -14.53 -36.07 18.35
N ALA A 72 -13.47 -36.62 18.95
CA ALA A 72 -13.58 -37.52 20.10
C ALA A 72 -14.16 -36.83 21.35
N GLY A 73 -13.94 -35.53 21.52
CA GLY A 73 -14.45 -34.76 22.67
C GLY A 73 -15.96 -34.56 22.62
N LEU A 74 -16.52 -34.37 21.41
CA LEU A 74 -17.95 -34.24 21.18
C LEU A 74 -18.64 -35.58 20.89
N GLN A 75 -17.87 -36.62 20.57
CA GLN A 75 -18.35 -37.92 20.09
C GLN A 75 -19.28 -37.83 18.86
N GLU A 76 -18.97 -36.91 17.94
CA GLU A 76 -19.72 -36.70 16.70
C GLU A 76 -18.83 -36.26 15.54
N GLU A 77 -19.37 -36.34 14.32
CA GLU A 77 -18.73 -35.74 13.15
C GLU A 77 -18.88 -34.21 13.19
N GLU A 78 -17.74 -33.51 13.26
CA GLU A 78 -17.66 -32.07 13.15
C GLU A 78 -17.53 -31.67 11.67
N ALA A 79 -18.49 -30.88 11.18
CA ALA A 79 -18.41 -30.29 9.84
C ALA A 79 -17.52 -29.03 9.86
N PHE A 80 -16.57 -28.96 8.95
CA PHE A 80 -15.76 -27.78 8.66
C PHE A 80 -15.78 -27.46 7.16
N GLN A 81 -15.48 -26.22 6.81
CA GLN A 81 -15.54 -25.76 5.43
C GLN A 81 -14.14 -25.45 4.90
N THR A 82 -13.83 -25.98 3.73
CA THR A 82 -12.64 -25.60 2.97
C THR A 82 -13.02 -24.89 1.67
N ALA A 83 -12.14 -24.02 1.19
CA ALA A 83 -12.35 -23.33 -0.06
C ALA A 83 -12.14 -24.30 -1.24
N GLU A 84 -13.12 -24.36 -2.15
CA GLU A 84 -12.98 -25.05 -3.42
C GLU A 84 -12.77 -24.02 -4.53
N TYR A 85 -11.80 -24.29 -5.39
CA TYR A 85 -11.50 -23.50 -6.57
C TYR A 85 -11.74 -24.38 -7.80
N GLY A 86 -12.04 -23.74 -8.94
CA GLY A 86 -11.98 -24.40 -10.24
C GLY A 86 -10.53 -24.69 -10.64
N GLU A 87 -10.28 -24.80 -11.94
CA GLU A 87 -8.91 -24.87 -12.46
C GLU A 87 -8.09 -23.66 -11.95
N ILE A 88 -6.93 -23.93 -11.35
CA ILE A 88 -6.01 -22.88 -10.92
C ILE A 88 -5.45 -22.21 -12.17
N LEU A 89 -5.71 -20.90 -12.30
CA LEU A 89 -5.28 -20.17 -13.49
C LEU A 89 -3.80 -19.77 -13.38
N PRO A 90 -3.01 -19.91 -14.46
CA PRO A 90 -1.64 -19.43 -14.48
C PRO A 90 -1.61 -17.89 -14.52
N VAL A 91 -0.56 -17.27 -13.99
CA VAL A 91 -0.40 -15.81 -13.99
C VAL A 91 -0.40 -15.22 -15.41
N ASP A 92 0.00 -16.01 -16.42
CA ASP A 92 0.05 -15.62 -17.82
C ASP A 92 -1.32 -15.23 -18.41
N VAL A 93 -2.44 -15.61 -17.78
CA VAL A 93 -3.77 -15.13 -18.22
C VAL A 93 -3.94 -13.62 -18.06
N LEU A 94 -3.10 -12.98 -17.24
CA LEU A 94 -3.03 -11.53 -17.07
C LEU A 94 -2.22 -10.87 -18.19
N ASN A 95 -1.52 -11.62 -19.05
CA ASN A 95 -0.78 -11.05 -20.18
C ASN A 95 -1.69 -10.90 -21.40
N PHE A 96 -2.35 -9.75 -21.53
CA PHE A 96 -3.27 -9.43 -22.63
C PHE A 96 -3.00 -8.06 -23.28
N ASP A 97 -3.47 -7.90 -24.52
CA ASP A 97 -3.33 -6.63 -25.27
C ASP A 97 -4.09 -5.50 -24.57
N GLY A 98 -3.39 -4.39 -24.29
CA GLY A 98 -3.95 -3.20 -23.63
C GLY A 98 -3.83 -3.20 -22.10
N ALA A 99 -3.08 -4.15 -21.52
CA ALA A 99 -2.77 -4.14 -20.09
C ALA A 99 -1.72 -3.07 -19.71
N ASP A 100 -0.81 -2.73 -20.63
CA ASP A 100 0.18 -1.64 -20.53
C ASP A 100 0.87 -1.54 -19.15
N TYR A 101 1.42 -2.67 -18.69
CA TYR A 101 2.10 -2.78 -17.40
C TYR A 101 3.38 -1.93 -17.33
N ILE A 102 3.58 -1.27 -16.18
CA ILE A 102 4.90 -0.75 -15.76
C ILE A 102 5.74 -1.87 -15.16
N VAL A 103 5.12 -2.65 -14.26
CA VAL A 103 5.69 -3.89 -13.73
C VAL A 103 4.70 -5.00 -14.03
N GLU A 104 5.16 -6.01 -14.77
CA GLU A 104 4.36 -7.16 -15.18
C GLU A 104 3.79 -7.92 -13.98
N PRO A 105 2.65 -8.63 -14.14
CA PRO A 105 2.07 -9.45 -13.09
C PRO A 105 3.02 -10.52 -12.57
N GLU A 106 3.13 -10.58 -11.25
CA GLU A 106 3.86 -11.63 -10.56
C GLU A 106 2.92 -12.37 -9.61
N LYS A 107 2.92 -13.71 -9.70
CA LYS A 107 2.46 -14.58 -8.62
C LYS A 107 3.71 -15.02 -7.85
N ARG A 108 3.96 -14.36 -6.73
CA ARG A 108 5.18 -14.53 -5.93
C ARG A 108 5.15 -15.85 -5.19
N PRO A 109 6.16 -16.73 -5.36
CA PRO A 109 6.50 -17.67 -4.31
C PRO A 109 7.22 -16.95 -3.18
N TYR A 110 7.26 -17.60 -2.04
CA TYR A 110 8.30 -17.35 -1.06
C TYR A 110 9.00 -18.66 -0.71
N TYR A 111 10.24 -18.56 -0.27
CA TYR A 111 11.11 -19.71 -0.01
C TYR A 111 11.49 -19.81 1.46
N TYR A 112 11.73 -21.02 1.93
CA TYR A 112 12.32 -21.26 3.24
C TYR A 112 13.84 -21.24 3.11
N ALA A 113 14.49 -20.42 3.94
CA ALA A 113 15.95 -20.42 4.08
C ALA A 113 16.34 -20.74 5.52
N ASN A 114 17.18 -21.77 5.70
CA ASN A 114 17.71 -22.12 7.01
C ASN A 114 18.98 -21.31 7.30
N LEU A 115 18.89 -20.35 8.23
CA LEU A 115 20.00 -19.56 8.71
C LEU A 115 20.42 -20.07 10.08
N SER A 116 21.30 -21.07 10.13
CA SER A 116 21.68 -21.75 11.38
C SER A 116 22.27 -20.83 12.46
N ASP A 117 22.78 -19.67 12.07
CA ASP A 117 23.34 -18.66 12.99
C ASP A 117 22.28 -17.68 13.53
N LEU A 118 21.03 -17.73 13.04
CA LEU A 118 19.91 -16.93 13.50
C LEU A 118 18.90 -17.85 14.18
N TRP A 119 18.64 -17.59 15.46
CA TRP A 119 17.48 -18.16 16.14
C TRP A 119 16.29 -17.21 15.97
N ILE A 120 15.20 -17.69 15.39
CA ILE A 120 14.03 -16.86 15.04
C ILE A 120 12.92 -17.03 16.06
N GLY A 121 12.85 -18.19 16.71
CA GLY A 121 11.79 -18.51 17.67
C GLY A 121 11.38 -19.98 17.60
N THR A 122 10.25 -20.27 18.22
CA THR A 122 9.65 -21.61 18.25
C THR A 122 8.50 -21.70 17.26
N LEU A 123 8.11 -22.93 16.94
CA LEU A 123 6.84 -23.19 16.26
C LEU A 123 5.69 -22.65 17.11
N GLU A 124 4.60 -22.24 16.46
CA GLU A 124 3.41 -21.71 17.15
C GLU A 124 2.75 -22.78 18.03
N ASP A 125 2.75 -24.04 17.57
CA ASP A 125 2.27 -25.18 18.33
C ASP A 125 3.41 -25.92 19.03
N HIS A 126 3.10 -26.60 20.14
CA HIS A 126 4.04 -27.51 20.79
C HIS A 126 4.05 -28.86 20.07
N TYR A 127 5.21 -29.24 19.57
CA TYR A 127 5.44 -30.50 18.89
C TYR A 127 6.39 -31.38 19.71
N LEU A 128 6.10 -32.68 19.73
CA LEU A 128 6.85 -33.70 20.45
C LEU A 128 7.05 -34.92 19.55
N ILE A 129 8.27 -35.44 19.48
CA ILE A 129 8.55 -36.77 18.91
C ILE A 129 9.15 -37.60 20.02
N ALA A 130 8.48 -38.68 20.39
CA ALA A 130 8.89 -39.50 21.52
C ALA A 130 8.57 -40.98 21.33
N GLU A 131 9.39 -41.81 21.95
CA GLU A 131 9.10 -43.22 22.23
C GLU A 131 8.26 -43.31 23.51
N VAL A 132 7.12 -44.00 23.41
CA VAL A 132 6.11 -44.08 24.47
C VAL A 132 5.53 -45.49 24.62
N SER A 133 5.00 -45.80 25.80
CA SER A 133 4.07 -46.92 26.00
C SER A 133 2.83 -46.44 26.74
N PRO A 134 1.63 -46.98 26.46
CA PRO A 134 0.46 -46.65 27.25
C PRO A 134 0.60 -47.22 28.68
N ALA A 135 0.09 -46.51 29.67
CA ALA A 135 0.17 -46.95 31.08
C ALA A 135 -0.61 -48.24 31.35
N GLU A 136 -1.64 -48.52 30.56
CA GLU A 136 -2.44 -49.74 30.52
C GLU A 136 -2.96 -49.98 29.10
N ASP A 137 -3.33 -51.23 28.78
CA ASP A 137 -3.92 -51.54 27.47
C ASP A 137 -5.17 -50.67 27.23
N CYS A 138 -5.19 -49.88 26.16
CA CYS A 138 -6.20 -48.85 25.96
C CYS A 138 -6.55 -48.66 24.48
N VAL A 139 -7.75 -48.10 24.24
CA VAL A 139 -8.13 -47.55 22.94
C VAL A 139 -8.11 -46.02 23.10
N PRO A 140 -7.35 -45.27 22.30
CA PRO A 140 -7.15 -43.83 22.52
C PRO A 140 -8.30 -42.98 21.92
N ASP A 141 -9.55 -43.43 22.07
CA ASP A 141 -10.77 -42.71 21.67
C ASP A 141 -11.20 -41.63 22.70
N HIS A 142 -10.38 -41.45 23.73
CA HIS A 142 -10.44 -40.43 24.77
C HIS A 142 -9.02 -40.19 25.31
N PRO A 143 -8.79 -39.18 26.17
CA PRO A 143 -7.48 -38.96 26.77
C PRO A 143 -7.00 -40.16 27.61
N VAL A 144 -5.98 -40.84 27.12
CA VAL A 144 -5.28 -41.95 27.79
C VAL A 144 -3.88 -41.51 28.24
N LYS A 145 -3.32 -42.20 29.23
CA LYS A 145 -1.97 -41.91 29.71
C LYS A 145 -0.91 -42.66 28.94
N LEU A 146 0.10 -41.94 28.46
CA LEU A 146 1.33 -42.51 27.90
C LEU A 146 2.51 -42.23 28.81
N ILE A 147 3.38 -43.22 28.98
CA ILE A 147 4.66 -43.12 29.67
C ILE A 147 5.74 -42.79 28.65
N LEU A 148 6.50 -41.72 28.88
CA LEU A 148 7.60 -41.29 28.02
C LEU A 148 8.88 -42.10 28.34
N TYR A 149 9.46 -42.73 27.33
CA TYR A 149 10.72 -43.48 27.47
C TYR A 149 11.92 -42.71 26.92
N ASP A 150 11.78 -42.18 25.70
CA ASP A 150 12.81 -41.38 25.06
C ASP A 150 12.18 -40.21 24.30
N VAL A 151 12.77 -39.02 24.42
CA VAL A 151 12.28 -37.80 23.77
C VAL A 151 13.28 -37.43 22.69
N LEU A 152 12.89 -37.66 21.43
CA LEU A 152 13.75 -37.48 20.26
C LEU A 152 13.73 -36.02 19.75
N TYR A 153 12.61 -35.34 19.97
CA TYR A 153 12.43 -33.92 19.71
C TYR A 153 11.34 -33.32 20.61
N GLU A 154 11.55 -32.09 21.06
CA GLU A 154 10.58 -31.32 21.83
C GLU A 154 10.74 -29.83 21.50
N SER A 155 9.64 -29.12 21.26
CA SER A 155 9.66 -27.67 21.10
C SER A 155 10.07 -26.97 22.40
N GLU A 156 10.89 -25.91 22.32
CA GLU A 156 11.16 -25.07 23.49
C GLU A 156 9.82 -24.52 24.02
N TYR A 157 9.58 -24.61 25.35
CA TYR A 157 8.33 -24.34 26.10
C TYR A 157 7.39 -25.52 26.38
N SER A 158 7.73 -26.75 25.99
CA SER A 158 7.04 -27.92 26.53
C SER A 158 7.34 -28.07 28.03
N PHE A 159 6.29 -28.10 28.85
CA PHE A 159 6.36 -28.14 30.33
C PHE A 159 6.68 -29.52 30.91
N LEU A 160 7.25 -30.44 30.13
CA LEU A 160 7.31 -31.84 30.52
C LEU A 160 8.70 -32.21 31.06
N GLY A 161 8.91 -31.84 32.33
CA GLY A 161 9.67 -32.69 33.24
C GLY A 161 8.85 -33.87 33.76
N GLU A 162 7.69 -34.15 33.16
CA GLU A 162 6.78 -35.22 33.55
C GLU A 162 7.12 -36.51 32.79
N GLU A 163 7.08 -37.64 33.49
CA GLU A 163 7.31 -38.98 32.90
C GLU A 163 6.06 -39.49 32.16
N GLU A 164 4.95 -38.75 32.21
CA GLU A 164 3.64 -39.13 31.66
C GLU A 164 3.00 -37.98 30.87
N ILE A 165 2.28 -38.29 29.78
CA ILE A 165 1.46 -37.35 29.01
C ILE A 165 0.05 -37.91 28.77
N TYR A 166 -0.89 -37.02 28.41
CA TYR A 166 -2.22 -37.41 27.96
C TYR A 166 -2.29 -37.40 26.43
N PHE A 167 -2.82 -38.47 25.85
CA PHE A 167 -2.92 -38.68 24.42
C PHE A 167 -4.34 -39.05 24.01
N CYS A 168 -4.82 -38.52 22.88
CA CYS A 168 -6.06 -38.95 22.23
C CYS A 168 -5.85 -38.96 20.72
N ASP A 169 -6.29 -40.01 20.03
CA ASP A 169 -6.37 -40.03 18.57
C ASP A 169 -7.65 -39.29 18.13
N HIS A 170 -7.66 -37.99 18.40
CA HIS A 170 -8.86 -37.18 18.52
C HIS A 170 -9.73 -37.12 17.24
N TYR A 171 -9.07 -37.22 16.07
CA TYR A 171 -9.71 -37.09 14.77
C TYR A 171 -9.98 -38.43 14.08
N ASN A 172 -9.80 -39.55 14.80
CA ASN A 172 -10.05 -40.90 14.33
C ASN A 172 -11.27 -41.50 15.06
N GLU A 173 -12.32 -41.86 14.30
CA GLU A 173 -13.54 -42.46 14.89
C GLU A 173 -13.27 -43.85 15.50
N ASN A 174 -12.32 -44.60 14.93
CA ASN A 174 -12.07 -45.99 15.30
C ASN A 174 -10.57 -46.23 15.50
N PRO A 175 -9.94 -45.64 16.53
CA PRO A 175 -8.52 -45.84 16.77
C PRO A 175 -8.21 -47.28 17.19
N GLU A 176 -7.01 -47.74 16.83
CA GLU A 176 -6.56 -49.08 17.18
C GLU A 176 -6.17 -49.18 18.65
N MET A 177 -6.21 -50.40 19.19
CA MET A 177 -5.81 -50.66 20.57
C MET A 177 -4.30 -50.56 20.72
N LEU A 178 -3.86 -49.79 21.73
CA LEU A 178 -2.47 -49.73 22.17
C LEU A 178 -2.25 -50.69 23.34
N TYR A 179 -1.11 -51.37 23.37
CA TYR A 179 -0.76 -52.36 24.39
C TYR A 179 0.34 -51.84 25.31
N ALA A 180 0.16 -52.00 26.63
CA ALA A 180 1.07 -51.47 27.64
C ALA A 180 2.45 -52.15 27.66
N ASP A 181 2.56 -53.36 27.10
CA ASP A 181 3.81 -54.09 26.97
C ASP A 181 4.58 -53.78 25.67
N ARG A 182 4.09 -52.81 24.88
CA ARG A 182 4.67 -52.42 23.59
C ARG A 182 5.13 -50.96 23.60
N HIS A 183 6.05 -50.66 22.69
CA HIS A 183 6.61 -49.33 22.50
C HIS A 183 6.14 -48.76 21.17
N TYR A 184 5.85 -47.48 21.16
CA TYR A 184 5.35 -46.75 20.01
C TYR A 184 6.20 -45.51 19.79
N LEU A 185 6.47 -45.21 18.52
CA LEU A 185 7.06 -43.95 18.12
C LEU A 185 5.93 -43.02 17.67
N MET A 186 5.85 -41.82 18.25
CA MET A 186 4.75 -40.90 17.99
C MET A 186 5.25 -39.50 17.62
N PHE A 187 4.63 -38.89 16.61
CA PHE A 187 4.71 -37.46 16.33
C PHE A 187 3.44 -36.79 16.84
N LEU A 188 3.60 -35.91 17.81
CA LEU A 188 2.51 -35.37 18.62
C LEU A 188 2.49 -33.85 18.56
N LYS A 189 1.28 -33.30 18.59
CA LYS A 189 1.03 -31.86 18.78
C LYS A 189 0.13 -31.65 19.98
N SER A 190 0.45 -30.68 20.82
CA SER A 190 -0.42 -30.30 21.93
C SER A 190 -1.68 -29.61 21.40
N ILE A 191 -2.82 -29.87 22.04
CA ILE A 191 -4.06 -29.17 21.75
C ILE A 191 -4.78 -28.80 23.05
N SER A 192 -5.56 -27.71 22.99
CA SER A 192 -6.47 -27.31 24.08
C SER A 192 -7.90 -27.66 23.66
N LEU A 193 -8.35 -28.89 23.92
CA LEU A 193 -9.71 -29.35 23.62
C LEU A 193 -10.50 -29.65 24.90
N GLU A 194 -11.81 -29.48 24.82
CA GLU A 194 -12.74 -29.72 25.93
C GLU A 194 -13.08 -31.22 26.03
N HIS A 195 -12.30 -31.98 26.80
CA HIS A 195 -12.74 -33.27 27.33
C HIS A 195 -13.33 -33.09 28.73
N GLU A 196 -14.55 -33.60 28.98
CA GLU A 196 -15.15 -33.61 30.33
C GLU A 196 -14.22 -34.35 31.32
N GLY A 197 -13.68 -33.64 32.31
CA GLY A 197 -12.95 -34.25 33.44
C GLY A 197 -11.45 -33.91 33.57
N LEU A 198 -10.85 -33.20 32.61
CA LEU A 198 -9.54 -32.59 32.78
C LEU A 198 -9.71 -31.23 33.50
N GLU A 199 -9.19 -31.11 34.74
CA GLU A 199 -9.33 -29.88 35.54
C GLU A 199 -8.49 -28.74 34.95
N GLN A 200 -9.15 -27.67 34.49
CA GLN A 200 -8.48 -26.38 34.29
C GLN A 200 -8.13 -25.80 35.68
N LYS A 201 -6.86 -25.85 36.08
CA LYS A 201 -6.43 -25.19 37.32
C LYS A 201 -6.34 -23.68 37.10
N GLU A 202 -7.28 -22.94 37.69
CA GLU A 202 -7.16 -21.48 37.82
C GLU A 202 -6.02 -21.12 38.79
N THR A 203 -4.87 -20.70 38.26
CA THR A 203 -3.91 -19.91 39.03
C THR A 203 -3.87 -18.50 38.49
N GLY A 204 -4.33 -17.55 39.30
CA GLY A 204 -4.44 -16.14 38.92
C GLY A 204 -3.08 -15.49 38.71
N LEU A 205 -2.63 -15.40 37.46
CA LEU A 205 -1.80 -14.29 36.99
C LEU A 205 -2.03 -14.11 35.47
N SER A 206 -2.57 -12.97 35.11
CA SER A 206 -2.91 -12.57 33.74
C SER A 206 -1.75 -12.72 32.75
N GLY A 207 -1.95 -13.52 31.70
CA GLY A 207 -1.29 -13.37 30.40
C GLY A 207 -0.23 -14.40 30.01
N LEU A 208 0.40 -15.12 30.94
CA LEU A 208 1.48 -16.08 30.65
C LEU A 208 1.57 -17.22 31.69
N GLY A 209 0.42 -17.71 32.19
CA GLY A 209 0.42 -18.72 33.25
C GLY A 209 -0.91 -19.45 33.39
N MET A 210 -1.09 -20.51 32.62
CA MET A 210 -2.03 -21.58 32.91
C MET A 210 -1.23 -22.88 32.93
N GLU A 211 -1.14 -23.58 34.07
CA GLU A 211 -0.81 -25.01 34.06
C GLU A 211 -2.03 -25.74 33.51
N GLN A 212 -2.13 -25.84 32.18
CA GLN A 212 -3.06 -26.75 31.54
C GLN A 212 -2.41 -28.13 31.53
N GLN A 213 -3.13 -29.18 31.95
CA GLN A 213 -2.78 -30.52 31.49
C GLN A 213 -2.97 -30.53 29.98
N LEU A 214 -1.85 -30.55 29.24
CA LEU A 214 -1.86 -30.58 27.79
C LEU A 214 -2.23 -31.97 27.32
N GLU A 215 -3.22 -32.03 26.43
CA GLU A 215 -3.55 -33.22 25.66
C GLU A 215 -2.79 -33.20 24.35
N TYR A 216 -2.28 -34.36 23.93
CA TYR A 216 -1.56 -34.54 22.68
C TYR A 216 -2.38 -35.34 21.68
N VAL A 217 -2.33 -34.91 20.43
CA VAL A 217 -2.96 -35.59 19.29
C VAL A 217 -1.88 -36.00 18.28
N PRO A 218 -2.08 -37.08 17.53
CA PRO A 218 -1.11 -37.50 16.53
C PRO A 218 -1.06 -36.52 15.36
N VAL A 219 0.14 -36.31 14.82
CA VAL A 219 0.40 -35.49 13.64
C VAL A 219 0.90 -36.40 12.54
N SER A 220 0.24 -36.35 11.38
CA SER A 220 0.63 -37.15 10.22
C SER A 220 2.09 -36.91 9.84
N VAL A 221 2.81 -38.00 9.54
CA VAL A 221 4.18 -37.95 9.00
C VAL A 221 4.17 -38.02 7.46
N GLU A 222 3.00 -37.88 6.83
CA GLU A 222 2.84 -37.80 5.38
C GLU A 222 3.63 -36.62 4.80
N GLY A 223 4.42 -36.91 3.75
CA GLY A 223 5.08 -35.89 2.97
C GLY A 223 4.12 -35.16 2.03
N TYR A 224 4.36 -33.87 1.82
CA TYR A 224 3.60 -33.04 0.87
C TYR A 224 4.53 -32.44 -0.16
N GLN A 225 4.19 -32.60 -1.44
CA GLN A 225 4.94 -32.01 -2.53
C GLN A 225 4.02 -31.75 -3.73
N TYR A 226 4.33 -30.73 -4.51
CA TYR A 226 3.60 -30.38 -5.72
C TYR A 226 4.54 -30.25 -6.92
N THR A 227 3.99 -30.50 -8.11
CA THR A 227 4.66 -30.14 -9.37
C THR A 227 4.60 -28.64 -9.62
N LYS A 228 5.33 -28.16 -10.64
CA LYS A 228 5.29 -26.76 -11.07
C LYS A 228 3.93 -26.34 -11.61
N GLU A 229 3.17 -27.30 -12.10
CA GLU A 229 1.81 -27.15 -12.62
C GLU A 229 0.76 -27.21 -11.51
N GLY A 230 1.15 -27.54 -10.27
CA GLY A 230 0.26 -27.59 -9.12
C GLY A 230 -0.41 -28.94 -8.87
N GLU A 231 0.09 -30.01 -9.48
CA GLU A 231 -0.40 -31.37 -9.21
C GLU A 231 0.21 -31.87 -7.90
N LYS A 232 -0.63 -32.37 -6.96
CA LYS A 232 -0.14 -32.99 -5.72
C LYS A 232 0.57 -34.30 -6.06
N ILE A 233 1.79 -34.45 -5.56
CA ILE A 233 2.54 -35.71 -5.59
C ILE A 233 2.17 -36.46 -4.31
N THR A 234 1.61 -37.65 -4.47
CA THR A 234 1.22 -38.51 -3.35
C THR A 234 2.43 -39.20 -2.76
N SER A 235 2.47 -39.27 -1.43
CA SER A 235 3.41 -40.11 -0.68
C SER A 235 3.22 -41.60 -1.00
N GLU A 236 4.22 -42.41 -0.67
CA GLU A 236 4.14 -43.87 -0.80
C GLU A 236 3.08 -44.46 0.15
N ASP A 237 2.48 -45.59 -0.24
CA ASP A 237 1.54 -46.32 0.61
C ASP A 237 2.25 -46.84 1.88
N GLY A 238 1.59 -46.76 3.05
CA GLY A 238 2.09 -47.32 4.30
C GLY A 238 2.68 -46.34 5.31
N VAL A 239 2.67 -45.03 5.00
CA VAL A 239 3.11 -43.99 5.93
C VAL A 239 2.23 -43.95 7.19
N PRO A 240 2.80 -43.95 8.41
CA PRO A 240 2.03 -43.93 9.65
C PRO A 240 1.12 -42.70 9.78
N ALA A 241 -0.05 -42.87 10.39
CA ALA A 241 -0.97 -41.78 10.72
C ALA A 241 -0.53 -41.00 12.00
N GLY A 242 0.77 -40.75 12.12
CA GLY A 242 1.39 -40.02 13.24
C GLY A 242 1.91 -40.89 14.38
N TYR A 243 1.64 -42.20 14.40
CA TYR A 243 2.28 -43.14 15.30
C TYR A 243 2.39 -44.54 14.71
N GLU A 244 3.39 -45.30 15.14
CA GLU A 244 3.56 -46.72 14.81
C GLU A 244 4.20 -47.52 15.96
N GLU A 245 3.96 -48.83 15.97
CA GLU A 245 4.60 -49.74 16.92
C GLU A 245 6.06 -50.00 16.53
N ILE A 246 6.97 -49.88 17.50
CA ILE A 246 8.38 -50.21 17.31
C ILE A 246 8.52 -51.73 17.38
N THR A 247 8.58 -52.36 16.21
CA THR A 247 8.80 -53.81 16.05
C THR A 247 10.22 -54.09 15.54
N ASP A 248 10.64 -55.37 15.52
CA ASP A 248 11.93 -55.76 14.93
C ASP A 248 12.04 -55.34 13.44
N ASP A 249 10.90 -55.28 12.73
CA ASP A 249 10.83 -54.91 11.32
C ASP A 249 10.98 -53.38 11.10
N PHE A 250 10.82 -52.55 12.14
CA PHE A 250 11.01 -51.09 12.08
C PHE A 250 12.43 -50.70 11.64
N TYR A 251 13.43 -51.50 12.03
CA TYR A 251 14.84 -51.33 11.67
C TYR A 251 15.22 -52.10 10.39
N GLY A 252 14.24 -52.76 9.77
CA GLY A 252 14.42 -53.55 8.56
C GLY A 252 14.56 -52.68 7.30
N PRO A 253 14.88 -53.30 6.15
CA PRO A 253 14.99 -52.59 4.86
C PRO A 253 13.69 -51.91 4.41
N ASP A 254 12.55 -52.42 4.88
CA ASP A 254 11.19 -51.92 4.60
C ASP A 254 10.60 -51.17 5.82
N GLY A 255 11.42 -50.87 6.83
CA GLY A 255 11.03 -50.16 8.04
C GLY A 255 11.14 -48.64 7.92
N HIS A 256 10.57 -47.91 8.88
CA HIS A 256 10.45 -46.45 8.82
C HIS A 256 11.53 -45.68 9.58
N GLU A 257 12.62 -46.31 10.04
CA GLU A 257 13.70 -45.62 10.78
C GLU A 257 14.21 -44.37 10.06
N GLU A 258 14.49 -44.47 8.75
CA GLU A 258 14.97 -43.33 7.94
C GLU A 258 13.93 -42.20 7.87
N LEU A 259 12.64 -42.54 7.70
CA LEU A 259 11.54 -41.58 7.66
C LEU A 259 11.47 -40.74 8.95
N TRP A 260 11.56 -41.38 10.11
CA TRP A 260 11.54 -40.67 11.39
C TRP A 260 12.81 -39.83 11.61
N GLN A 261 13.98 -40.32 11.19
CA GLN A 261 15.21 -39.53 11.26
C GLN A 261 15.16 -38.29 10.36
N GLU A 262 14.57 -38.40 9.17
CA GLU A 262 14.32 -37.29 8.26
C GLU A 262 13.34 -36.28 8.87
N LEU A 263 12.25 -36.74 9.49
CA LEU A 263 11.29 -35.90 10.21
C LEU A 263 11.94 -35.13 11.36
N ILE A 264 12.69 -35.83 12.23
CA ILE A 264 13.41 -35.22 13.36
C ILE A 264 14.41 -34.18 12.86
N SER A 265 15.10 -34.46 11.75
CA SER A 265 16.04 -33.52 11.15
C SER A 265 15.33 -32.33 10.50
N ALA A 266 14.16 -32.54 9.90
CA ALA A 266 13.33 -31.47 9.35
C ALA A 266 12.84 -30.54 10.45
N ILE A 267 12.17 -31.07 11.48
CA ILE A 267 11.56 -30.26 12.54
C ILE A 267 12.59 -29.42 13.32
N LYS A 268 13.78 -29.98 13.58
CA LYS A 268 14.88 -29.25 14.25
C LYS A 268 15.41 -28.06 13.47
N ARG A 269 15.22 -28.01 12.14
CA ARG A 269 15.68 -26.88 11.32
C ARG A 269 14.78 -25.65 11.45
N TYR A 270 13.50 -25.80 11.83
CA TYR A 270 12.51 -24.73 11.69
C TYR A 270 12.75 -23.50 12.56
N SER A 271 13.34 -23.65 13.74
CA SER A 271 13.70 -22.51 14.61
C SER A 271 14.74 -21.56 13.99
N HIS A 272 15.30 -21.94 12.84
CA HIS A 272 16.28 -21.20 12.06
C HIS A 272 15.77 -20.82 10.65
N VAL A 273 14.48 -21.01 10.36
CA VAL A 273 13.91 -20.78 9.04
C VAL A 273 13.34 -19.36 8.92
N VAL A 274 13.91 -18.56 8.01
CA VAL A 274 13.30 -17.29 7.58
C VAL A 274 12.55 -17.46 6.26
N PRO A 275 11.47 -16.70 6.04
CA PRO A 275 10.86 -16.59 4.73
C PRO A 275 11.69 -15.66 3.83
N VAL A 276 11.89 -16.07 2.58
CA VAL A 276 12.56 -15.29 1.54
C VAL A 276 11.56 -14.98 0.43
N GLY A 277 11.06 -13.75 0.41
CA GLY A 277 10.08 -13.26 -0.55
C GLY A 277 10.73 -12.75 -1.84
N GLY A 278 10.33 -13.28 -2.99
CA GLY A 278 10.72 -12.75 -4.29
C GLY A 278 9.74 -11.69 -4.79
N THR A 279 10.22 -10.56 -5.29
CA THR A 279 9.39 -9.57 -5.99
C THR A 279 10.16 -8.86 -7.11
N ASN A 280 9.45 -8.20 -8.02
CA ASN A 280 9.97 -7.29 -9.03
C ASN A 280 9.93 -5.82 -8.59
N SER A 281 9.28 -5.49 -7.47
CA SER A 281 9.24 -4.14 -6.89
C SER A 281 8.64 -4.18 -5.48
N THR A 282 9.25 -3.47 -4.52
CA THR A 282 8.68 -3.32 -3.17
C THR A 282 7.28 -2.71 -3.18
N ASN A 283 6.95 -1.86 -4.17
CA ASN A 283 5.60 -1.31 -4.32
C ASN A 283 4.52 -2.38 -4.57
N LEU A 284 4.90 -3.60 -4.97
CA LEU A 284 3.97 -4.73 -5.13
C LEU A 284 3.70 -5.48 -3.83
N LEU A 285 4.46 -5.21 -2.77
CA LEU A 285 4.24 -5.70 -1.42
C LEU A 285 3.36 -4.69 -0.67
N MET A 286 2.16 -5.11 -0.24
CA MET A 286 1.17 -4.18 0.30
C MET A 286 1.69 -3.41 1.52
N ALA A 287 2.48 -4.04 2.39
CA ALA A 287 3.08 -3.39 3.55
C ALA A 287 4.02 -2.22 3.18
N PHE A 288 4.79 -2.35 2.09
CA PHE A 288 5.62 -1.24 1.58
C PHE A 288 4.78 -0.20 0.86
N TYR A 289 3.83 -0.65 0.03
CA TYR A 289 2.92 0.23 -0.71
C TYR A 289 2.12 1.15 0.22
N THR A 290 1.57 0.61 1.31
CA THR A 290 0.83 1.38 2.33
C THR A 290 1.73 2.18 3.27
N GLY A 291 3.06 2.03 3.17
CA GLY A 291 4.05 2.73 3.97
C GLY A 291 4.13 2.27 5.42
N GLU A 292 3.48 1.15 5.77
CA GLU A 292 3.62 0.50 7.07
C GLU A 292 5.01 -0.09 7.26
N THR A 293 5.56 -0.66 6.19
CA THR A 293 6.95 -1.06 6.07
C THR A 293 7.73 -0.03 5.28
N TYR A 294 8.95 0.27 5.73
CA TYR A 294 9.78 1.26 5.08
C TYR A 294 11.26 0.97 5.26
N ILE A 295 12.07 1.44 4.31
CA ILE A 295 13.51 1.33 4.39
C ILE A 295 14.03 2.36 5.40
N CYS A 296 14.65 1.85 6.47
CA CYS A 296 15.17 2.67 7.56
C CYS A 296 16.68 2.92 7.46
N GLN A 297 17.42 2.07 6.72
CA GLN A 297 18.84 2.24 6.42
C GLN A 297 19.15 1.76 5.00
N GLY A 298 20.13 2.38 4.34
CA GLY A 298 20.54 2.01 2.98
C GLY A 298 19.57 2.55 1.93
N ARG A 299 19.22 1.71 0.95
CA ARG A 299 18.31 2.04 -0.15
C ARG A 299 17.44 0.85 -0.53
N ASP A 300 16.42 1.12 -1.34
CA ASP A 300 15.66 0.08 -2.03
C ASP A 300 16.49 -0.59 -3.14
N ILE A 301 16.06 -1.78 -3.55
CA ILE A 301 16.52 -2.47 -4.75
C ILE A 301 16.07 -1.66 -5.98
N THR A 302 16.96 -1.45 -6.94
CA THR A 302 16.63 -0.67 -8.13
C THR A 302 15.88 -1.50 -9.16
N GLN A 303 15.11 -0.84 -10.04
CA GLN A 303 14.44 -1.51 -11.16
C GLN A 303 15.42 -2.32 -12.04
N GLU A 304 16.63 -1.78 -12.28
CA GLU A 304 17.68 -2.49 -13.03
C GLU A 304 18.18 -3.76 -12.30
N GLU A 305 18.29 -3.71 -10.97
CA GLU A 305 18.65 -4.88 -10.16
C GLU A 305 17.54 -5.95 -10.16
N TYR A 306 16.26 -5.53 -10.14
CA TYR A 306 15.12 -6.42 -10.31
C TYR A 306 15.11 -7.09 -11.68
N GLU A 307 15.24 -6.32 -12.76
CA GLU A 307 15.22 -6.81 -14.14
C GLU A 307 16.32 -7.81 -14.45
N LYS A 308 17.54 -7.57 -13.93
CA LYS A 308 18.70 -8.45 -14.11
C LYS A 308 18.74 -9.64 -13.16
N GLY A 309 17.90 -9.64 -12.11
CA GLY A 309 17.99 -10.63 -11.04
C GLY A 309 19.33 -10.55 -10.31
N GLU A 310 19.76 -9.35 -9.95
CA GLU A 310 20.98 -9.14 -9.17
C GLU A 310 20.83 -9.75 -7.78
N ARG A 311 21.93 -10.27 -7.21
CA ARG A 311 21.93 -10.90 -5.88
C ARG A 311 22.07 -9.84 -4.79
N VAL A 312 21.03 -9.04 -4.65
CA VAL A 312 20.87 -8.03 -3.59
C VAL A 312 19.62 -8.33 -2.77
N CYS A 313 19.60 -7.92 -1.51
CA CYS A 313 18.44 -8.15 -0.65
C CYS A 313 18.15 -6.96 0.28
N LEU A 314 16.91 -6.94 0.77
CA LEU A 314 16.48 -6.18 1.93
C LEU A 314 16.26 -7.15 3.09
N ILE A 315 16.66 -6.77 4.29
CA ILE A 315 16.45 -7.56 5.51
C ILE A 315 15.60 -6.77 6.53
N SER A 316 14.87 -7.48 7.38
CA SER A 316 14.22 -6.88 8.55
C SER A 316 15.24 -6.25 9.50
N ARG A 317 14.86 -5.18 10.19
CA ARG A 317 15.63 -4.59 11.29
C ARG A 317 15.96 -5.63 12.37
N ASP A 318 15.07 -6.58 12.61
CA ASP A 318 15.23 -7.60 13.67
C ASP A 318 16.38 -8.57 13.38
N MET A 319 16.80 -8.66 12.12
CA MET A 319 17.94 -9.49 11.70
C MET A 319 19.28 -8.74 11.77
N VAL A 320 19.29 -7.44 12.07
CA VAL A 320 20.53 -6.66 11.99
C VAL A 320 21.52 -7.14 13.05
N SER A 321 22.70 -7.53 12.59
CA SER A 321 23.78 -8.02 13.45
C SER A 321 25.11 -7.37 13.08
N ASP A 322 25.92 -7.06 14.10
CA ASP A 322 27.29 -6.59 13.89
C ASP A 322 28.28 -7.71 13.57
N GLY A 323 27.81 -8.97 13.64
CA GLY A 323 28.58 -10.17 13.38
C GLY A 323 29.38 -10.66 14.59
N ASP A 324 30.06 -11.78 14.42
CA ASP A 324 30.97 -12.34 15.42
C ASP A 324 32.31 -11.57 15.48
N GLU A 325 33.22 -12.00 16.35
CA GLU A 325 34.55 -11.41 16.51
C GLU A 325 35.41 -11.42 15.22
N ASN A 326 35.06 -12.26 14.25
CA ASN A 326 35.71 -12.36 12.94
C ASN A 326 34.92 -11.64 11.83
N GLY A 327 33.85 -10.93 12.18
CA GLY A 327 32.97 -10.22 11.25
C GLY A 327 32.05 -11.12 10.43
N ARG A 328 31.91 -12.41 10.80
CA ARG A 328 30.94 -13.32 10.16
C ARG A 328 29.52 -12.97 10.61
N ASN A 329 28.55 -13.13 9.71
CA ASN A 329 27.13 -12.82 9.97
C ASN A 329 26.88 -11.36 10.38
N ALA A 330 27.72 -10.45 9.89
CA ALA A 330 27.51 -9.01 10.02
C ALA A 330 26.39 -8.55 9.06
N TRP A 331 25.14 -8.87 9.39
CA TRP A 331 23.97 -8.55 8.57
C TRP A 331 23.56 -7.10 8.77
N LYS A 332 24.09 -6.24 7.91
CA LYS A 332 23.77 -4.81 7.80
C LYS A 332 24.02 -4.33 6.39
N VAL A 333 23.61 -3.10 6.08
CA VAL A 333 23.83 -2.50 4.76
C VAL A 333 25.31 -2.60 4.33
N GLY A 334 25.54 -3.16 3.15
CA GLY A 334 26.86 -3.44 2.60
C GLY A 334 27.46 -4.79 2.98
N GLY A 335 26.89 -5.48 3.98
CA GLY A 335 27.22 -6.85 4.33
C GLY A 335 26.61 -7.86 3.35
N GLU A 336 26.89 -9.14 3.61
CA GLU A 336 26.45 -10.26 2.78
C GLU A 336 25.73 -11.31 3.63
N ILE A 337 24.74 -11.97 3.04
CA ILE A 337 23.99 -13.08 3.63
C ILE A 337 23.88 -14.22 2.63
N THR A 338 24.22 -15.44 3.05
CA THR A 338 24.06 -16.65 2.22
C THR A 338 22.70 -17.27 2.52
N LEU A 339 21.91 -17.51 1.47
CA LEU A 339 20.55 -18.03 1.58
C LEU A 339 20.48 -19.46 1.00
N PRO A 340 20.46 -20.50 1.85
CA PRO A 340 20.20 -21.88 1.42
C PRO A 340 18.69 -22.12 1.32
N LEU A 341 18.14 -21.90 0.14
CA LEU A 341 16.72 -22.09 -0.18
C LEU A 341 16.42 -23.59 -0.37
N TYR A 342 15.42 -24.10 0.34
CA TYR A 342 15.11 -25.53 0.32
C TYR A 342 13.63 -25.87 0.12
N CYS A 343 12.69 -24.97 0.39
CA CYS A 343 11.26 -25.21 0.14
C CYS A 343 10.62 -23.96 -0.47
N ALA A 344 9.68 -24.13 -1.39
CA ALA A 344 8.92 -23.09 -2.05
C ALA A 344 7.42 -23.23 -1.72
N ASN A 345 6.77 -22.10 -1.46
CA ASN A 345 5.33 -22.02 -1.24
C ASN A 345 4.72 -21.08 -2.28
N TYR A 346 3.82 -21.62 -3.10
CA TYR A 346 3.08 -20.93 -4.17
C TYR A 346 1.59 -20.74 -3.84
N GLU A 347 1.18 -21.05 -2.62
CA GLU A 347 -0.21 -20.94 -2.15
C GLU A 347 -0.44 -19.66 -1.34
N SER A 348 0.45 -19.40 -0.37
CA SER A 348 0.29 -18.38 0.66
C SER A 348 1.27 -17.22 0.49
N ALA A 349 1.36 -16.35 1.49
CA ALA A 349 2.32 -15.26 1.59
C ALA A 349 3.03 -15.29 2.97
N PRO A 350 4.27 -14.78 3.07
CA PRO A 350 5.02 -14.80 4.33
C PRO A 350 4.27 -14.18 5.52
N GLY A 351 3.55 -13.07 5.32
CA GLY A 351 2.77 -12.43 6.39
C GLY A 351 1.55 -13.21 6.85
N TYR A 352 1.22 -14.34 6.22
CA TYR A 352 0.21 -15.28 6.72
C TYR A 352 0.88 -16.42 7.49
N ASP A 353 1.96 -16.99 6.93
CA ASP A 353 2.58 -18.20 7.46
C ASP A 353 3.62 -17.93 8.56
N PHE A 354 4.22 -16.73 8.61
CA PHE A 354 5.27 -16.32 9.57
C PHE A 354 4.80 -15.15 10.46
N GLN A 355 3.80 -15.37 11.31
CA GLN A 355 3.25 -14.35 12.22
C GLN A 355 3.95 -14.37 13.60
N ASP A 356 4.18 -13.18 14.17
CA ASP A 356 4.53 -12.88 15.58
C ASP A 356 5.65 -13.64 16.31
N LEU A 357 6.30 -14.67 15.72
CA LEU A 357 7.62 -15.28 16.04
C LEU A 357 7.82 -16.70 15.44
N GLY A 358 6.93 -17.23 14.58
CA GLY A 358 7.06 -18.62 14.11
C GLY A 358 6.30 -18.95 12.82
N LEU A 359 6.55 -20.16 12.30
CA LEU A 359 5.87 -20.73 11.14
C LEU A 359 4.60 -21.48 11.58
N SER A 360 3.43 -21.05 11.11
CA SER A 360 2.11 -21.61 11.50
C SER A 360 1.75 -22.91 10.78
N TYR A 361 2.19 -23.09 9.52
CA TYR A 361 1.82 -24.24 8.68
C TYR A 361 3.05 -24.90 8.03
N PRO A 362 3.89 -25.58 8.83
CA PRO A 362 5.11 -26.22 8.33
C PRO A 362 4.81 -27.43 7.44
N VAL A 363 5.56 -27.55 6.34
CA VAL A 363 5.62 -28.77 5.52
C VAL A 363 6.93 -29.50 5.79
N TRP A 364 6.87 -30.60 6.54
CA TRP A 364 8.05 -31.29 7.09
C TRP A 364 8.88 -32.04 6.04
N LEU A 365 8.20 -32.85 5.23
CA LEU A 365 8.80 -33.83 4.33
C LEU A 365 8.22 -33.70 2.92
N ASN A 366 9.01 -34.07 1.92
CA ASN A 366 8.56 -34.22 0.54
C ASN A 366 7.83 -35.56 0.34
N ALA A 367 7.27 -35.80 -0.84
CA ALA A 367 6.50 -37.02 -1.12
C ALA A 367 7.30 -38.34 -0.95
N ASP A 368 8.63 -38.29 -1.04
CA ASP A 368 9.52 -39.44 -0.81
C ASP A 368 9.79 -39.69 0.70
N GLY A 369 9.13 -38.95 1.60
CA GLY A 369 9.36 -39.06 3.05
C GLY A 369 10.68 -38.44 3.52
N LYS A 370 11.30 -37.55 2.72
CA LYS A 370 12.61 -36.97 3.02
C LYS A 370 12.52 -35.48 3.32
N ALA A 371 13.46 -34.99 4.12
CA ALA A 371 13.70 -33.57 4.24
C ALA A 371 13.92 -32.94 2.85
N PHE A 372 13.28 -31.80 2.61
CA PHE A 372 13.53 -31.03 1.40
C PHE A 372 15.03 -30.65 1.29
N PRO A 373 15.70 -31.00 0.17
CA PRO A 373 17.10 -30.64 -0.06
C PRO A 373 17.24 -29.16 -0.43
N VAL A 374 18.42 -28.57 -0.20
CA VAL A 374 18.72 -27.21 -0.69
C VAL A 374 18.80 -27.24 -2.21
N PHE A 375 17.96 -26.46 -2.88
CA PHE A 375 17.96 -26.35 -4.35
C PHE A 375 18.75 -25.14 -4.85
N SER A 376 18.92 -24.12 -4.02
CA SER A 376 19.72 -22.93 -4.31
C SER A 376 20.44 -22.45 -3.07
N GLU A 377 21.75 -22.21 -3.16
CA GLU A 377 22.54 -21.60 -2.08
C GLU A 377 23.39 -20.48 -2.68
N GLN A 378 22.99 -19.24 -2.44
CA GLN A 378 23.64 -18.08 -3.03
C GLN A 378 23.82 -16.96 -2.01
N THR A 379 24.89 -16.18 -2.20
CA THR A 379 25.19 -15.02 -1.35
C THR A 379 24.59 -13.74 -1.94
N TYR A 380 23.87 -12.99 -1.11
CA TYR A 380 23.19 -11.74 -1.43
C TYR A 380 23.83 -10.58 -0.66
N ARG A 381 24.03 -9.47 -1.36
CA ARG A 381 24.50 -8.22 -0.73
C ARG A 381 23.32 -7.45 -0.18
N ILE A 382 23.38 -7.09 1.10
CA ILE A 382 22.32 -6.32 1.78
C ILE A 382 22.40 -4.86 1.33
N VAL A 383 21.40 -4.38 0.59
CA VAL A 383 21.35 -2.98 0.09
C VAL A 383 20.53 -2.06 0.97
N GLY A 384 19.63 -2.63 1.77
CA GLY A 384 18.76 -1.89 2.68
C GLY A 384 18.32 -2.73 3.86
N VAL A 385 17.94 -2.03 4.92
CA VAL A 385 17.26 -2.60 6.09
C VAL A 385 15.90 -1.94 6.17
N TYR A 386 14.85 -2.74 6.21
CA TYR A 386 13.49 -2.25 6.40
C TYR A 386 13.04 -2.38 7.85
N ASP A 387 12.02 -1.60 8.19
CA ASP A 387 11.40 -1.58 9.50
C ASP A 387 9.89 -1.42 9.33
N THR A 388 9.12 -1.93 10.29
CA THR A 388 7.66 -1.91 10.25
C THR A 388 7.14 -1.04 11.39
N LEU A 389 6.14 -0.21 11.12
CA LEU A 389 5.56 0.68 12.14
C LEU A 389 5.00 -0.14 13.32
N PRO A 390 5.20 0.30 14.58
CA PRO A 390 4.64 -0.41 15.73
C PRO A 390 3.11 -0.52 15.64
N GLY A 391 2.58 -1.73 15.81
CA GLY A 391 1.13 -2.00 15.72
C GLY A 391 0.56 -1.97 14.30
N ALA A 392 1.41 -1.88 13.26
CA ALA A 392 1.00 -2.11 11.89
C ALA A 392 0.55 -3.57 11.72
N SER A 393 -0.66 -3.75 11.22
CA SER A 393 -1.20 -5.05 10.85
C SER A 393 -2.28 -4.82 9.80
N LEU A 394 -1.97 -5.18 8.56
CA LEU A 394 -2.94 -5.17 7.45
C LEU A 394 -3.86 -6.41 7.48
N GLY A 395 -3.75 -7.24 8.52
CA GLY A 395 -4.30 -8.59 8.56
C GLY A 395 -3.35 -9.62 7.93
N ALA A 396 -3.61 -10.89 8.24
CA ALA A 396 -2.82 -12.01 7.76
C ALA A 396 -2.72 -12.00 6.22
N GLY A 397 -1.49 -12.13 5.71
CA GLY A 397 -1.16 -12.16 4.27
C GLY A 397 -0.78 -10.82 3.64
N TYR A 398 -1.25 -9.67 4.12
CA TYR A 398 -0.85 -8.35 3.56
C TYR A 398 0.38 -7.74 4.25
N SER A 399 0.64 -8.16 5.49
CA SER A 399 1.83 -7.77 6.27
C SER A 399 3.10 -8.46 5.74
N MET A 400 4.26 -7.94 6.12
CA MET A 400 5.54 -8.67 5.97
C MET A 400 5.57 -9.89 6.90
N GLY A 401 6.22 -10.97 6.49
CA GLY A 401 6.54 -12.08 7.38
C GLY A 401 7.60 -11.69 8.43
N PHE A 402 7.56 -12.34 9.59
CA PHE A 402 8.58 -12.15 10.62
C PHE A 402 9.97 -12.53 10.07
N CYS A 403 10.94 -11.62 10.21
CA CYS A 403 12.29 -11.74 9.64
C CYS A 403 12.32 -12.05 8.12
N GLU A 404 11.32 -11.60 7.36
CA GLU A 404 11.31 -11.80 5.91
C GLU A 404 12.52 -11.13 5.22
N ILE A 405 13.09 -11.83 4.25
CA ILE A 405 14.14 -11.30 3.39
C ILE A 405 13.55 -11.07 2.00
N VAL A 406 13.63 -9.84 1.49
CA VAL A 406 13.13 -9.50 0.16
C VAL A 406 14.28 -9.56 -0.84
N ILE A 407 14.10 -10.32 -1.93
CA ILE A 407 15.06 -10.47 -3.03
C ILE A 407 14.39 -10.19 -4.38
N PRO A 408 15.17 -9.83 -5.43
CA PRO A 408 14.67 -9.87 -6.79
C PRO A 408 14.18 -11.25 -7.17
N MET A 409 12.94 -11.38 -7.64
CA MET A 409 12.38 -12.69 -7.99
C MET A 409 13.25 -13.46 -9.01
N LYS A 410 13.83 -12.75 -9.99
CA LYS A 410 14.73 -13.31 -11.02
C LYS A 410 16.13 -13.69 -10.52
N SER A 411 16.47 -13.41 -9.26
CA SER A 411 17.78 -13.76 -8.70
C SER A 411 17.91 -15.26 -8.37
N VAL A 412 16.79 -15.94 -8.13
CA VAL A 412 16.70 -17.40 -8.01
C VAL A 412 16.65 -17.99 -9.41
N ARG A 413 17.70 -18.70 -9.83
CA ARG A 413 17.84 -19.23 -11.19
C ARG A 413 17.75 -20.75 -11.25
N GLU A 414 18.04 -21.38 -10.12
CA GLU A 414 17.93 -22.81 -9.92
C GLU A 414 16.45 -23.23 -9.86
N SER A 415 16.15 -24.44 -10.32
CA SER A 415 14.79 -24.95 -10.30
C SER A 415 14.45 -25.54 -8.95
N ASP A 416 13.32 -25.12 -8.42
CA ASP A 416 12.63 -25.57 -7.22
C ASP A 416 11.52 -26.60 -7.54
N ALA A 417 11.50 -27.19 -8.74
CA ALA A 417 10.43 -28.11 -9.17
C ALA A 417 10.23 -29.33 -8.24
N ASN A 418 11.28 -29.76 -7.54
CA ASN A 418 11.22 -30.85 -6.56
C ASN A 418 11.13 -30.33 -5.10
N ASN A 419 10.84 -29.04 -4.91
CA ASN A 419 10.92 -28.37 -3.63
C ASN A 419 9.66 -27.56 -3.30
N ILE A 420 8.54 -27.83 -3.96
CA ILE A 420 7.28 -27.11 -3.74
C ILE A 420 6.48 -27.83 -2.65
N GLY A 421 6.41 -27.24 -1.46
CA GLY A 421 5.64 -27.80 -0.34
C GLY A 421 4.15 -27.45 -0.37
N ALA A 422 3.79 -26.32 -1.01
CA ALA A 422 2.41 -25.86 -1.12
C ALA A 422 2.17 -25.13 -2.45
N TYR A 423 0.99 -25.34 -3.03
CA TYR A 423 0.60 -24.73 -4.30
C TYR A 423 -0.89 -24.40 -4.31
N GLY A 424 -1.23 -23.14 -4.62
CA GLY A 424 -2.61 -22.67 -4.60
C GLY A 424 -2.91 -21.62 -5.66
N PRO A 425 -4.15 -21.08 -5.68
CA PRO A 425 -4.58 -20.08 -6.65
C PRO A 425 -3.91 -18.72 -6.42
N MET A 426 -4.10 -17.80 -7.38
CA MET A 426 -3.73 -16.39 -7.19
C MET A 426 -4.53 -15.78 -6.03
N THR A 427 -3.84 -15.11 -5.12
CA THR A 427 -4.46 -14.38 -4.00
C THR A 427 -4.01 -12.93 -4.03
N ALA A 428 -4.82 -12.04 -3.45
CA ALA A 428 -4.49 -10.61 -3.41
C ALA A 428 -3.18 -10.31 -2.66
N TYR A 429 -2.69 -11.27 -1.87
CA TYR A 429 -1.47 -11.21 -1.07
C TYR A 429 -0.22 -11.54 -1.90
N ASN A 430 -0.30 -12.54 -2.76
CA ASN A 430 0.85 -13.06 -3.51
C ASN A 430 0.84 -12.66 -5.00
N THR A 431 -0.26 -12.10 -5.51
CA THR A 431 -0.39 -11.73 -6.91
C THR A 431 -0.68 -10.25 -7.09
N SER A 432 0.26 -9.53 -7.71
CA SER A 432 0.07 -8.10 -8.02
C SER A 432 0.91 -7.62 -9.21
N PHE A 433 0.58 -6.42 -9.70
CA PHE A 433 1.21 -5.76 -10.85
C PHE A 433 1.12 -4.23 -10.70
N GLN A 434 1.83 -3.49 -11.56
CA GLN A 434 1.80 -2.03 -11.59
C GLN A 434 1.39 -1.51 -12.98
N ILE A 435 0.53 -0.49 -13.02
CA ILE A 435 0.11 0.22 -14.24
C ILE A 435 0.34 1.72 -14.13
N GLU A 436 0.24 2.43 -15.25
CA GLU A 436 0.31 3.89 -15.29
C GLU A 436 -0.86 4.55 -14.55
N ASN A 437 -0.57 5.63 -13.83
CA ASN A 437 -1.57 6.33 -13.03
C ASN A 437 -2.73 6.85 -13.90
N GLY A 438 -3.97 6.55 -13.47
CA GLY A 438 -5.17 7.00 -14.16
C GLY A 438 -5.56 6.21 -15.41
N THR A 439 -4.96 5.04 -15.63
CA THR A 439 -5.30 4.11 -16.74
C THR A 439 -6.20 2.94 -16.33
N MET A 440 -6.65 2.89 -15.06
CA MET A 440 -7.49 1.81 -14.52
C MET A 440 -8.73 1.48 -15.36
N ASP A 441 -9.44 2.50 -15.86
CA ASP A 441 -10.65 2.29 -16.68
C ASP A 441 -10.32 1.60 -18.02
N ALA A 442 -9.21 2.00 -18.65
CA ALA A 442 -8.75 1.40 -19.90
C ALA A 442 -8.32 -0.06 -19.70
N PHE A 443 -7.62 -0.33 -18.59
CA PHE A 443 -7.27 -1.68 -18.18
C PHE A 443 -8.51 -2.55 -17.99
N LEU A 444 -9.50 -2.08 -17.23
CA LEU A 444 -10.73 -2.84 -16.96
C LEU A 444 -11.53 -3.10 -18.23
N GLU A 445 -11.60 -2.14 -19.16
CA GLU A 445 -12.25 -2.34 -20.48
C GLU A 445 -11.53 -3.41 -21.32
N ALA A 446 -10.19 -3.47 -21.25
CA ALA A 446 -9.40 -4.49 -21.92
C ALA A 446 -9.51 -5.86 -21.23
N TRP A 447 -9.62 -5.88 -19.90
CA TRP A 447 -9.82 -7.09 -19.09
C TRP A 447 -11.19 -7.73 -19.35
N GLU A 448 -12.27 -6.93 -19.41
CA GLU A 448 -13.62 -7.42 -19.68
C GLU A 448 -13.70 -8.19 -21.02
N LYS A 449 -12.89 -7.78 -22.01
CA LYS A 449 -12.81 -8.46 -23.32
C LYS A 449 -12.17 -9.85 -23.26
N GLN A 450 -11.42 -10.17 -22.20
CA GLN A 450 -10.85 -11.51 -22.00
C GLN A 450 -11.92 -12.53 -21.59
N GLY A 451 -13.03 -12.09 -20.99
CA GLY A 451 -14.12 -12.97 -20.56
C GLY A 451 -13.76 -13.91 -19.41
N ILE A 452 -12.79 -13.53 -18.58
CA ILE A 452 -12.35 -14.30 -17.40
C ILE A 452 -13.04 -13.75 -16.15
N ASP A 453 -14.16 -14.37 -15.75
CA ASP A 453 -14.96 -13.94 -14.60
C ASP A 453 -14.49 -14.55 -13.26
N SER A 454 -13.53 -15.47 -13.29
CA SER A 454 -13.04 -16.17 -12.11
C SER A 454 -11.96 -15.40 -11.33
N LEU A 455 -11.50 -14.24 -11.83
CA LEU A 455 -10.50 -13.40 -11.16
C LEU A 455 -11.10 -12.05 -10.78
N ASP A 456 -10.86 -11.65 -9.54
CA ASP A 456 -11.12 -10.31 -9.02
C ASP A 456 -9.84 -9.50 -9.03
N ILE A 457 -9.87 -8.35 -9.71
CA ILE A 457 -8.76 -7.40 -9.74
C ILE A 457 -9.14 -6.18 -8.91
N THR A 458 -8.33 -5.87 -7.90
CA THR A 458 -8.50 -4.69 -7.04
C THR A 458 -7.37 -3.71 -7.29
N PHE A 459 -7.72 -2.46 -7.62
CA PHE A 459 -6.77 -1.39 -7.87
C PHE A 459 -6.57 -0.49 -6.64
N TYR A 460 -5.33 -0.07 -6.45
CA TYR A 460 -4.92 0.90 -5.46
C TYR A 460 -4.10 1.98 -6.17
N ASP A 461 -4.59 3.22 -6.18
CA ASP A 461 -3.92 4.38 -6.81
C ASP A 461 -3.47 5.44 -5.79
N GLY A 462 -3.58 5.12 -4.49
CA GLY A 462 -3.21 5.99 -3.38
C GLY A 462 -4.05 7.25 -3.26
N GLY A 463 -5.19 7.34 -3.97
CA GLY A 463 -6.01 8.55 -4.06
C GLY A 463 -5.63 9.45 -5.25
N TYR A 464 -4.78 8.99 -6.17
CA TYR A 464 -4.39 9.73 -7.37
C TYR A 464 -5.60 10.23 -8.16
N SER A 465 -6.58 9.36 -8.44
CA SER A 465 -7.74 9.72 -9.25
C SER A 465 -8.58 10.79 -8.58
N GLN A 466 -8.78 10.69 -7.26
CA GLN A 466 -9.50 11.69 -6.46
C GLN A 466 -8.76 13.04 -6.48
N MET A 467 -7.44 13.06 -6.28
CA MET A 467 -6.64 14.29 -6.34
C MET A 467 -6.62 14.90 -7.74
N ARG A 468 -6.46 14.08 -8.78
CA ARG A 468 -6.48 14.51 -10.18
C ARG A 468 -7.80 15.18 -10.52
N ASP A 469 -8.92 14.57 -10.15
CA ASP A 469 -10.26 15.11 -10.43
C ASP A 469 -10.50 16.43 -9.68
N GLY A 470 -10.06 16.53 -8.42
CA GLY A 470 -10.10 17.78 -7.65
C GLY A 470 -9.28 18.91 -8.29
N LEU A 471 -8.06 18.61 -8.75
CA LEU A 471 -7.20 19.59 -9.43
C LEU A 471 -7.72 19.96 -10.84
N GLU A 472 -8.30 19.01 -11.57
CA GLU A 472 -9.00 19.26 -12.82
C GLU A 472 -10.18 20.21 -12.62
N GLN A 473 -10.99 19.98 -11.57
CA GLN A 473 -12.09 20.84 -11.20
C GLN A 473 -11.60 22.24 -10.83
N MET A 474 -10.50 22.34 -10.06
CA MET A 474 -9.84 23.61 -9.74
C MET A 474 -9.42 24.34 -11.02
N ARG A 475 -8.77 23.64 -11.96
CA ARG A 475 -8.34 24.21 -13.25
C ARG A 475 -9.53 24.71 -14.07
N ARG A 476 -10.60 23.92 -14.21
CA ARG A 476 -11.82 24.29 -14.96
C ARG A 476 -12.51 25.50 -14.34
N MET A 477 -12.65 25.54 -13.01
CA MET A 477 -13.21 26.68 -12.29
C MET A 477 -12.33 27.93 -12.44
N GLY A 478 -11.01 27.78 -12.38
CA GLY A 478 -10.04 28.85 -12.64
C GLY A 478 -10.21 29.47 -14.03
N ILE A 479 -10.35 28.66 -15.08
CA ILE A 479 -10.61 29.15 -16.45
C ILE A 479 -11.91 29.96 -16.51
N LEU A 480 -13.00 29.42 -15.94
CA LEU A 480 -14.31 30.09 -15.96
C LEU A 480 -14.26 31.44 -15.23
N LEU A 481 -13.70 31.47 -14.02
CA LEU A 481 -13.55 32.71 -13.24
C LEU A 481 -12.62 33.71 -13.93
N PHE A 482 -11.52 33.25 -14.52
CA PHE A 482 -10.58 34.12 -15.21
C PHE A 482 -11.22 34.79 -16.45
N LEU A 483 -11.88 34.01 -17.30
CA LEU A 483 -12.53 34.52 -18.52
C LEU A 483 -13.71 35.44 -18.20
N THR A 484 -14.57 35.03 -17.25
CA THR A 484 -15.71 35.87 -16.82
C THR A 484 -15.23 37.13 -16.10
N GLY A 485 -14.17 37.03 -15.30
CA GLY A 485 -13.49 38.16 -14.66
C GLY A 485 -12.95 39.16 -15.69
N ILE A 486 -12.24 38.70 -16.72
CA ILE A 486 -11.72 39.56 -17.80
C ILE A 486 -12.86 40.25 -18.53
N LEU A 487 -13.90 39.50 -18.92
CA LEU A 487 -15.06 40.06 -19.60
C LEU A 487 -15.73 41.15 -18.76
N THR A 488 -15.95 40.87 -17.47
CA THR A 488 -16.57 41.80 -16.51
C THR A 488 -15.69 43.04 -16.32
N ALA A 489 -14.37 42.87 -16.15
CA ALA A 489 -13.42 43.97 -16.05
C ALA A 489 -13.45 44.87 -17.30
N LEU A 490 -13.46 44.28 -18.50
CA LEU A 490 -13.54 45.02 -19.76
C LEU A 490 -14.84 45.80 -19.89
N LEU A 491 -15.99 45.20 -19.55
CA LEU A 491 -17.29 45.87 -19.56
C LEU A 491 -17.35 47.03 -18.57
N ILE A 492 -16.84 46.85 -17.35
CA ILE A 492 -16.74 47.91 -16.34
C ILE A 492 -15.84 49.05 -16.85
N LEU A 493 -14.66 48.73 -17.37
CA LEU A 493 -13.73 49.72 -17.91
C LEU A 493 -14.34 50.50 -19.08
N LEU A 494 -15.03 49.83 -20.01
CA LEU A 494 -15.72 50.48 -21.13
C LEU A 494 -16.88 51.36 -20.66
N PHE A 495 -17.71 50.87 -19.75
CA PHE A 495 -18.85 51.61 -19.21
C PHE A 495 -18.39 52.87 -18.45
N PHE A 496 -17.45 52.73 -17.52
CA PHE A 496 -16.97 53.87 -16.73
C PHE A 496 -16.09 54.82 -17.53
N SER A 497 -15.28 54.34 -18.47
CA SER A 497 -14.55 55.23 -19.37
C SER A 497 -15.52 56.08 -20.20
N ARG A 498 -16.59 55.51 -20.77
CA ARG A 498 -17.62 56.29 -21.46
C ARG A 498 -18.36 57.26 -20.54
N LEU A 499 -18.75 56.82 -19.34
CA LEU A 499 -19.49 57.65 -18.39
C LEU A 499 -18.65 58.83 -17.88
N LEU A 500 -17.39 58.59 -17.51
CA LEU A 500 -16.48 59.60 -16.98
C LEU A 500 -15.97 60.54 -18.09
N VAL A 501 -15.61 60.02 -19.26
CA VAL A 501 -15.16 60.83 -20.39
C VAL A 501 -16.32 61.66 -20.97
N GLY A 502 -17.51 61.07 -21.11
CA GLY A 502 -18.72 61.76 -21.57
C GLY A 502 -19.05 62.99 -20.72
N LYS A 503 -18.98 62.89 -19.39
CA LYS A 503 -19.21 64.04 -18.49
C LYS A 503 -18.07 65.06 -18.47
N GLN A 504 -16.87 64.67 -18.89
CA GLN A 504 -15.72 65.56 -18.96
C GLN A 504 -15.56 66.24 -20.33
N LYS A 505 -16.37 65.86 -21.35
CA LYS A 505 -16.43 66.53 -22.67
C LYS A 505 -16.57 68.05 -22.56
N MET A 506 -17.54 68.52 -21.75
CA MET A 506 -17.80 69.96 -21.60
C MET A 506 -16.66 70.71 -20.88
N ARG A 507 -16.06 70.08 -19.87
CA ARG A 507 -14.88 70.64 -19.19
C ARG A 507 -13.68 70.70 -20.13
N MET A 508 -13.49 69.67 -20.95
CA MET A 508 -12.44 69.62 -21.97
C MET A 508 -12.66 70.69 -23.04
N ALA A 509 -13.90 70.93 -23.48
CA ALA A 509 -14.23 72.00 -24.42
C ALA A 509 -13.89 73.39 -23.84
N VAL A 510 -14.26 73.65 -22.59
CA VAL A 510 -13.92 74.90 -21.88
C VAL A 510 -12.41 75.05 -21.67
N GLU A 511 -11.69 74.00 -21.24
CA GLU A 511 -10.23 74.04 -21.06
C GLU A 511 -9.50 74.25 -22.40
N ARG A 512 -9.97 73.64 -23.49
CA ARG A 512 -9.45 73.87 -24.85
C ARG A 512 -9.72 75.29 -25.35
N ALA A 513 -10.91 75.84 -25.09
CA ALA A 513 -11.27 77.23 -25.43
C ALA A 513 -10.42 78.26 -24.66
N MET A 514 -9.96 77.90 -23.45
CA MET A 514 -9.01 78.70 -22.66
C MET A 514 -7.53 78.47 -23.02
N GLY A 515 -7.23 77.75 -24.11
CA GLY A 515 -5.87 77.58 -24.63
C GLY A 515 -5.06 76.43 -24.02
N VAL A 516 -5.68 75.48 -23.30
CA VAL A 516 -4.98 74.30 -22.77
C VAL A 516 -4.71 73.30 -23.91
N SER A 517 -3.45 72.87 -24.04
CA SER A 517 -3.05 71.88 -25.05
C SER A 517 -3.77 70.52 -24.85
N PRO A 518 -4.15 69.81 -25.92
CA PRO A 518 -4.79 68.49 -25.86
C PRO A 518 -4.07 67.45 -24.98
N ALA A 519 -2.73 67.47 -25.00
CA ALA A 519 -1.89 66.57 -24.20
C ALA A 519 -2.03 66.80 -22.68
N LYS A 520 -2.22 68.06 -22.25
CA LYS A 520 -2.40 68.42 -20.83
C LYS A 520 -3.79 68.01 -20.32
N CYS A 521 -4.85 68.18 -21.13
CA CYS A 521 -6.18 67.65 -20.79
C CYS A 521 -6.18 66.12 -20.66
N LYS A 522 -5.57 65.41 -21.63
CA LYS A 522 -5.45 63.94 -21.57
C LYS A 522 -4.78 63.46 -20.27
N ARG A 523 -3.64 64.06 -19.90
CA ARG A 523 -2.91 63.70 -18.67
C ARG A 523 -3.73 63.97 -17.41
N SER A 524 -4.45 65.08 -17.34
CA SER A 524 -5.26 65.41 -16.16
C SER A 524 -6.43 64.44 -15.98
N MET A 525 -7.10 64.02 -17.06
CA MET A 525 -8.25 63.11 -16.98
C MET A 525 -7.81 61.68 -16.63
N MET A 526 -6.72 61.21 -17.27
CA MET A 526 -6.12 59.93 -16.96
C MET A 526 -5.70 59.81 -15.49
N ALA A 527 -5.13 60.87 -14.90
CA ALA A 527 -4.62 60.80 -13.53
C ALA A 527 -5.70 60.41 -12.49
N GLY A 528 -6.95 60.88 -12.66
CA GLY A 528 -8.04 60.52 -11.75
C GLY A 528 -8.52 59.09 -11.93
N ILE A 529 -8.73 58.67 -13.18
CA ILE A 529 -9.19 57.31 -13.52
C ILE A 529 -8.14 56.27 -13.13
N LEU A 530 -6.87 56.55 -13.41
CA LEU A 530 -5.75 55.67 -13.08
C LEU A 530 -5.53 55.57 -11.57
N ALA A 531 -5.79 56.62 -10.80
CA ALA A 531 -5.68 56.53 -9.33
C ALA A 531 -6.72 55.55 -8.74
N ILE A 532 -7.98 55.62 -9.21
CA ILE A 532 -9.01 54.65 -8.81
C ILE A 532 -8.65 53.26 -9.31
N ALA A 533 -8.20 53.17 -10.57
CA ALA A 533 -7.85 51.90 -11.18
C ALA A 533 -6.71 51.23 -10.44
N LEU A 534 -5.68 51.98 -10.05
CA LEU A 534 -4.56 51.49 -9.26
C LEU A 534 -5.04 50.92 -7.92
N CYS A 535 -5.78 51.70 -7.14
CA CYS A 535 -6.22 51.25 -5.82
C CYS A 535 -7.19 50.06 -5.92
N GLY A 536 -8.17 50.10 -6.83
CA GLY A 536 -9.15 49.03 -7.00
C GLY A 536 -8.51 47.74 -7.50
N SER A 537 -7.57 47.84 -8.45
CA SER A 537 -6.91 46.65 -9.03
C SER A 537 -6.01 45.97 -8.01
N PHE A 538 -5.16 46.71 -7.29
CA PHE A 538 -4.26 46.08 -6.32
C PHE A 538 -4.98 45.58 -5.07
N ALA A 539 -5.97 46.31 -4.56
CA ALA A 539 -6.77 45.82 -3.43
C ALA A 539 -7.58 44.58 -3.81
N GLY A 540 -8.18 44.58 -5.00
CA GLY A 540 -8.95 43.44 -5.50
C GLY A 540 -8.07 42.23 -5.75
N SER A 541 -6.90 42.42 -6.36
CA SER A 541 -5.94 41.34 -6.57
C SER A 541 -5.44 40.76 -5.25
N GLY A 542 -5.15 41.59 -4.25
CA GLY A 542 -4.82 41.10 -2.91
C GLY A 542 -5.93 40.23 -2.29
N MET A 543 -7.20 40.63 -2.45
CA MET A 543 -8.33 39.81 -2.00
C MET A 543 -8.47 38.51 -2.79
N GLY A 544 -8.30 38.56 -4.11
CA GLY A 544 -8.36 37.37 -4.99
C GLY A 544 -7.29 36.34 -4.63
N THR A 545 -6.05 36.79 -4.44
CA THR A 545 -4.93 35.97 -3.96
C THR A 545 -5.21 35.35 -2.59
N GLY A 546 -5.76 36.12 -1.65
CA GLY A 546 -6.16 35.59 -0.33
C GLY A 546 -7.26 34.52 -0.41
N ALA A 547 -8.27 34.72 -1.26
CA ALA A 547 -9.32 33.74 -1.48
C ALA A 547 -8.81 32.47 -2.18
N ALA A 548 -7.86 32.61 -3.12
CA ALA A 548 -7.21 31.47 -3.76
C ALA A 548 -6.43 30.63 -2.74
N PHE A 549 -5.65 31.29 -1.88
CA PHE A 549 -4.91 30.62 -0.80
C PHE A 549 -5.82 29.80 0.11
N GLU A 550 -6.94 30.37 0.56
CA GLU A 550 -7.90 29.64 1.42
C GLU A 550 -8.57 28.47 0.67
N SER A 551 -8.88 28.65 -0.61
CA SER A 551 -9.51 27.60 -1.44
C SER A 551 -8.57 26.40 -1.62
N VAL A 552 -7.28 26.66 -1.84
CA VAL A 552 -6.27 25.61 -1.97
C VAL A 552 -6.06 24.87 -0.64
N LYS A 553 -6.05 25.61 0.48
CA LYS A 553 -5.94 25.03 1.81
C LYS A 553 -7.10 24.07 2.13
N HIS A 554 -8.32 24.41 1.71
CA HIS A 554 -9.47 23.53 1.87
C HIS A 554 -9.36 22.25 1.02
N LEU A 555 -8.87 22.35 -0.21
CA LEU A 555 -8.64 21.17 -1.08
C LEU A 555 -7.52 20.25 -0.57
N GLY A 556 -6.51 20.79 0.13
CA GLY A 556 -5.50 20.00 0.81
C GLY A 556 -5.91 19.46 2.19
N GLY A 557 -7.13 19.77 2.66
CA GLY A 557 -7.61 19.48 4.01
C GLY A 557 -8.79 18.50 4.08
N GLU A 558 -9.37 18.08 2.97
CA GLU A 558 -10.30 16.95 2.96
C GLU A 558 -9.48 15.67 3.18
N GLU A 559 -9.69 15.01 4.32
CA GLU A 559 -9.20 13.64 4.54
C GLU A 559 -9.85 12.75 3.49
N PHE A 560 -9.08 12.44 2.44
CA PHE A 560 -9.46 11.44 1.43
C PHE A 560 -9.80 10.12 2.13
N ASP A 561 -10.68 9.30 1.53
CA ASP A 561 -11.01 7.98 2.06
C ASP A 561 -9.72 7.15 2.18
N THR A 562 -9.30 6.98 3.43
CA THR A 562 -7.97 6.51 3.85
C THR A 562 -8.07 5.14 4.49
N SER A 563 -9.09 4.37 4.10
CA SER A 563 -9.44 3.07 4.67
C SER A 563 -8.25 2.09 4.71
N TYR A 564 -7.21 2.32 3.89
CA TYR A 564 -5.98 1.52 3.87
C TYR A 564 -4.65 2.32 3.87
N SER A 565 -4.66 3.65 4.12
CA SER A 565 -3.42 4.43 4.13
C SER A 565 -2.87 4.67 5.54
N SER A 566 -1.66 4.17 5.79
CA SER A 566 -0.97 4.33 7.07
C SER A 566 -0.68 5.80 7.39
N SER A 567 -0.38 6.10 8.65
CA SER A 567 -0.02 7.45 9.12
C SER A 567 1.18 8.06 8.38
N ARG A 568 2.08 7.22 7.84
CA ARG A 568 3.23 7.64 7.04
C ARG A 568 2.85 8.00 5.60
N LEU A 569 1.97 7.22 4.98
CA LEU A 569 1.43 7.55 3.67
C LEU A 569 0.58 8.82 3.73
N ARG A 570 -0.16 9.03 4.83
CA ARG A 570 -0.79 10.32 5.15
C ARG A 570 0.22 11.45 5.32
N ALA A 571 1.39 11.20 5.91
CA ALA A 571 2.44 12.21 6.04
C ALA A 571 3.10 12.56 4.69
N LEU A 572 3.36 11.57 3.84
CA LEU A 572 3.83 11.78 2.46
C LEU A 572 2.79 12.52 1.63
N GLN A 573 1.53 12.12 1.67
CA GLN A 573 0.42 12.79 0.98
C GLN A 573 0.21 14.23 1.48
N LYS A 574 0.50 14.49 2.76
CA LYS A 574 0.52 15.84 3.35
C LYS A 574 1.74 16.66 2.89
N GLU A 575 2.88 16.03 2.62
CA GLU A 575 4.01 16.69 1.93
C GLU A 575 3.69 16.95 0.45
N THR A 576 2.94 16.06 -0.22
CA THR A 576 2.36 16.24 -1.57
C THR A 576 1.16 17.22 -1.58
N SER A 577 0.97 17.99 -0.50
CA SER A 577 -0.06 19.02 -0.45
C SER A 577 0.11 20.04 -1.57
N VAL A 578 -1.01 20.51 -2.11
CA VAL A 578 -1.08 21.43 -3.25
C VAL A 578 -0.14 22.61 -3.02
N ASN A 579 0.93 22.69 -3.81
CA ASN A 579 2.02 23.63 -3.59
C ASN A 579 1.53 25.07 -3.80
N THR A 580 1.50 25.85 -2.72
CA THR A 580 1.14 27.27 -2.69
C THR A 580 2.38 28.10 -2.37
N GLY A 581 3.29 28.21 -3.34
CA GLY A 581 4.49 29.02 -3.20
C GLY A 581 4.24 30.53 -3.34
N TRP A 582 5.34 31.30 -3.36
CA TRP A 582 5.31 32.76 -3.52
C TRP A 582 4.74 33.20 -4.89
N GLU A 583 4.58 32.29 -5.84
CA GLU A 583 4.08 32.56 -7.19
C GLU A 583 2.65 33.11 -7.19
N ILE A 584 1.80 32.74 -6.24
CA ILE A 584 0.41 33.25 -6.13
C ILE A 584 0.41 34.77 -5.88
N TRP A 585 1.36 35.26 -5.07
CA TRP A 585 1.55 36.70 -4.86
C TRP A 585 2.07 37.42 -6.11
N VAL A 586 2.88 36.74 -6.93
CA VAL A 586 3.33 37.26 -8.23
C VAL A 586 2.17 37.38 -9.19
N ILE A 587 1.33 36.36 -9.28
CA ILE A 587 0.12 36.37 -10.12
C ILE A 587 -0.83 37.47 -9.67
N GLY A 588 -0.99 37.69 -8.36
CA GLY A 588 -1.72 38.84 -7.82
C GLY A 588 -1.15 40.18 -8.29
N ALA A 589 0.16 40.38 -8.16
CA ALA A 589 0.83 41.60 -8.60
C ALA A 589 0.72 41.81 -10.13
N LEU A 590 0.86 40.75 -10.92
CA LEU A 590 0.72 40.77 -12.37
C LEU A 590 -0.71 41.06 -12.79
N SER A 591 -1.70 40.44 -12.15
CA SER A 591 -3.13 40.67 -12.40
C SER A 591 -3.51 42.12 -12.12
N GLY A 592 -3.10 42.66 -10.96
CA GLY A 592 -3.31 44.06 -10.62
C GLY A 592 -2.67 45.02 -11.62
N SER A 593 -1.43 44.74 -12.03
CA SER A 593 -0.70 45.52 -13.03
C SER A 593 -1.37 45.45 -14.42
N ALA A 594 -1.76 44.27 -14.87
CA ALA A 594 -2.45 44.04 -16.14
C ALA A 594 -3.77 44.82 -16.19
N MET A 595 -4.52 44.86 -15.08
CA MET A 595 -5.79 45.56 -15.03
C MET A 595 -5.63 47.09 -15.05
N VAL A 596 -4.56 47.61 -14.43
CA VAL A 596 -4.18 49.04 -14.55
C VAL A 596 -3.77 49.39 -15.98
N LEU A 597 -3.01 48.52 -16.66
CA LEU A 597 -2.64 48.70 -18.05
C LEU A 597 -3.86 48.64 -18.99
N ALA A 598 -4.78 47.71 -18.76
CA ALA A 598 -6.04 47.63 -19.49
C ALA A 598 -6.88 48.91 -19.30
N SER A 599 -6.98 49.40 -18.06
CA SER A 599 -7.64 50.67 -17.75
C SER A 599 -7.01 51.86 -18.48
N TYR A 600 -5.67 51.93 -18.50
CA TYR A 600 -4.93 52.93 -19.26
C TYR A 600 -5.24 52.88 -20.75
N GLY A 601 -5.26 51.67 -21.33
CA GLY A 601 -5.52 51.43 -22.75
C GLY A 601 -6.92 51.86 -23.16
N VAL A 602 -7.95 51.33 -22.49
CA VAL A 602 -9.37 51.63 -22.75
C VAL A 602 -9.65 53.12 -22.60
N THR A 603 -9.18 53.71 -21.49
CA THR A 603 -9.36 55.14 -21.21
C THR A 603 -8.63 56.01 -22.24
N SER A 604 -7.42 55.63 -22.66
CA SER A 604 -6.66 56.35 -23.68
C SER A 604 -7.34 56.32 -25.05
N LEU A 605 -7.97 55.21 -25.43
CA LEU A 605 -8.71 55.09 -26.68
C LEU A 605 -9.96 55.98 -26.69
N GLU A 606 -10.75 55.95 -25.61
CA GLU A 606 -11.95 56.80 -25.48
C GLU A 606 -11.62 58.30 -25.40
N ILE A 607 -10.55 58.68 -24.68
CA ILE A 607 -10.09 60.08 -24.67
C ILE A 607 -9.59 60.50 -26.07
N ARG A 608 -8.84 59.65 -26.78
CA ARG A 608 -8.37 59.94 -28.15
C ARG A 608 -9.52 60.13 -29.13
N LYS A 609 -10.58 59.31 -29.05
CA LYS A 609 -11.78 59.47 -29.87
C LYS A 609 -12.42 60.84 -29.66
N ASN A 610 -12.61 61.24 -28.40
CA ASN A 610 -13.21 62.54 -28.08
C ASN A 610 -12.33 63.75 -28.38
N LEU A 611 -11.00 63.63 -28.30
CA LEU A 611 -10.07 64.71 -28.63
C LEU A 611 -9.99 65.02 -30.14
N ARG A 612 -10.48 64.13 -31.01
CA ARG A 612 -10.53 64.34 -32.47
C ARG A 612 -11.67 65.27 -32.91
N HIS A 613 -12.64 65.57 -32.04
CA HIS A 613 -13.72 66.50 -32.36
C HIS A 613 -13.30 67.96 -32.14
N GLU A 614 -13.86 68.87 -32.93
CA GLU A 614 -13.60 70.29 -32.77
C GLU A 614 -14.26 70.84 -31.50
N PRO A 615 -13.68 71.87 -30.83
CA PRO A 615 -14.24 72.43 -29.60
C PRO A 615 -15.69 72.90 -29.75
N LEU A 616 -16.06 73.41 -30.93
CA LEU A 616 -17.40 73.91 -31.26
C LEU A 616 -18.44 72.77 -31.41
N GLU A 617 -18.04 71.61 -31.94
CA GLU A 617 -18.92 70.43 -32.05
C GLU A 617 -19.25 69.85 -30.66
N LEU A 618 -18.29 69.91 -29.73
CA LEU A 618 -18.48 69.48 -28.34
C LEU A 618 -19.45 70.38 -27.54
N PHE A 619 -19.70 71.62 -28.00
CA PHE A 619 -20.71 72.52 -27.42
C PHE A 619 -22.12 72.28 -28.00
N GLY A 620 -22.23 71.63 -29.15
CA GLY A 620 -23.48 71.43 -29.89
C GLY A 620 -24.26 70.16 -29.56
N GLU A 621 -23.65 69.17 -28.89
CA GLU A 621 -24.36 67.98 -28.39
C GLU A 621 -25.34 68.38 -27.27
N LYS A 622 -26.64 68.39 -27.59
CA LYS A 622 -27.73 68.62 -26.62
C LYS A 622 -27.62 67.63 -25.45
N ARG A 623 -27.81 68.15 -24.24
CA ARG A 623 -28.06 67.36 -23.02
C ARG A 623 -29.40 66.64 -23.18
N ASP A 624 -29.35 65.32 -23.33
CA ASP A 624 -30.42 64.43 -22.90
C ASP A 624 -30.03 63.76 -21.58
#